data_AF-A0A1M5HYQ0-F1
#
_entry.id   AF-A0A1M5HYQ0-F1
#
_cell.length_a   1.000
_cell.length_b   1.000
_cell.length_c   1.000
_cell.angle_alpha   90.00
_cell.angle_beta   90.00
_cell.angle_gamma   90.00
#
_symmetry.space_group_name_H-M   'P 1'
#
loop_
_entity.id
_entity.type
_entity.pdbx_description
1 polymer ?
#
loop_
_entity_poly.entity_id
_entity_poly.type
_entity_poly.pdbx_seq_one_letter_code
_entity_poly.pdbx_strand_id
1 'polypeptide(L)'
;MYKFKNDITSQLFFLLVFFSLFSCQEDDIRRIRLKTDQKKVTSNPNEESDLISYFVKESVSRSLTGIDMDKLKYYSVERNDTILVITKVTDMIGIQRESRKKLLYAIHYCLISSERYCQKKIYIDVEGNFSTLLVKTPVKQDLDGRFADEKLLLSFYGRSKVPFRK
;
A
#
# COMPACT_ATOMS: atom_id res chain seq x y z
N MET A 1 39.81 -29.74 -34.66
CA MET A 1 39.44 -29.73 -33.24
C MET A 1 39.66 -28.31 -32.69
N TYR A 2 38.66 -27.43 -32.79
CA TYR A 2 38.79 -26.02 -32.39
C TYR A 2 38.65 -25.87 -30.87
N LYS A 3 39.74 -25.49 -30.20
CA LYS A 3 39.75 -25.12 -28.77
C LYS A 3 39.22 -23.70 -28.64
N PHE A 4 38.02 -23.55 -28.08
CA PHE A 4 37.55 -22.26 -27.57
C PHE A 4 38.42 -21.88 -26.36
N LYS A 5 39.21 -20.82 -26.48
CA LYS A 5 39.80 -20.13 -25.33
C LYS A 5 38.69 -19.33 -24.68
N ASN A 6 38.28 -19.74 -23.47
CA ASN A 6 37.40 -18.96 -22.62
C ASN A 6 38.09 -17.64 -22.25
N ASP A 7 37.75 -16.58 -22.97
CA ASP A 7 38.22 -15.24 -22.69
C ASP A 7 37.31 -14.60 -21.63
N ILE A 8 37.63 -14.89 -20.37
CA ILE A 8 36.90 -14.45 -19.16
C ILE A 8 36.70 -12.93 -19.15
N THR A 9 37.60 -12.18 -19.80
CA THR A 9 37.54 -10.72 -19.89
C THR A 9 36.36 -10.23 -20.75
N SER A 10 36.02 -10.97 -21.81
CA SER A 10 34.90 -10.65 -22.70
C SER A 10 33.54 -10.88 -22.01
N GLN A 11 33.42 -11.93 -21.21
CA GLN A 11 32.20 -12.23 -20.44
C GLN A 11 31.94 -11.20 -19.33
N LEU A 12 32.99 -10.72 -18.64
CA LEU A 12 32.87 -9.67 -17.63
C LEU A 12 32.46 -8.31 -18.23
N PHE A 13 32.96 -7.99 -19.43
CA PHE A 13 32.59 -6.75 -20.12
C PHE A 13 31.13 -6.78 -20.59
N PHE A 14 30.65 -7.92 -21.11
CA PHE A 14 29.23 -8.11 -21.45
C PHE A 14 28.32 -8.04 -20.21
N LEU A 15 28.72 -8.60 -19.06
CA LEU A 15 27.98 -8.48 -17.80
C LEU A 15 27.89 -7.03 -17.29
N LEU A 16 28.98 -6.26 -17.38
CA LEU A 16 29.03 -4.85 -16.98
C LEU A 16 28.18 -3.96 -17.90
N VAL A 17 28.18 -4.23 -19.21
CA VAL A 17 27.31 -3.52 -20.18
C VAL A 17 25.85 -3.92 -20.01
N PHE A 18 25.54 -5.18 -19.68
CA PHE A 18 24.17 -5.59 -19.36
C PHE A 18 23.67 -4.94 -18.06
N PHE A 19 24.51 -4.84 -17.03
CA PHE A 19 24.17 -4.16 -15.76
C PHE A 19 23.98 -2.65 -15.91
N SER A 20 24.74 -1.99 -16.80
CA SER A 20 24.57 -0.54 -17.05
C SER A 20 23.36 -0.22 -17.95
N LEU A 21 22.93 -1.17 -18.79
CA LEU A 21 21.70 -1.06 -19.59
C LEU A 21 20.42 -1.34 -18.78
N PHE A 22 20.52 -2.01 -17.64
CA PHE A 22 19.45 -2.06 -16.62
C PHE A 22 19.40 -0.76 -15.80
N SER A 23 19.22 0.34 -16.53
CA SER A 23 18.14 1.30 -16.30
C SER A 23 18.04 1.86 -14.88
N CYS A 24 18.69 3.02 -14.68
CA CYS A 24 18.19 4.05 -13.79
C CYS A 24 16.83 4.54 -14.32
N GLN A 25 15.80 3.72 -14.19
CA GLN A 25 14.43 4.16 -14.40
C GLN A 25 14.13 5.09 -13.23
N GLU A 26 13.89 6.36 -13.52
CA GLU A 26 13.57 7.36 -12.50
C GLU A 26 12.38 6.83 -11.70
N ASP A 27 12.65 6.39 -10.46
CA ASP A 27 11.64 5.76 -9.62
C ASP A 27 10.50 6.76 -9.46
N ASP A 28 9.28 6.34 -9.83
CA ASP A 28 8.10 7.19 -9.69
C ASP A 28 8.03 7.69 -8.25
N ILE A 29 8.26 9.00 -8.04
CA ILE A 29 8.34 9.61 -6.71
C ILE A 29 7.11 9.32 -5.86
N ARG A 30 5.97 9.02 -6.49
CA ARG A 30 4.72 8.62 -5.83
C ARG A 30 4.86 7.27 -5.12
N ARG A 31 5.61 6.33 -5.70
CA ARG A 31 5.93 5.04 -5.06
C ARG A 31 6.84 5.24 -3.85
N ILE A 32 7.82 6.14 -3.95
CA ILE A 32 8.71 6.46 -2.82
C ILE A 32 7.89 7.04 -1.66
N ARG A 33 6.94 7.93 -1.97
CA ARG A 33 6.02 8.52 -0.98
C ARG A 33 5.10 7.47 -0.36
N LEU A 34 4.50 6.59 -1.18
CA LEU A 34 3.69 5.47 -0.68
C LEU A 34 4.48 4.59 0.29
N LYS A 35 5.67 4.13 -0.11
CA LYS A 35 6.55 3.32 0.74
C LYS A 35 6.97 4.04 2.02
N THR A 36 7.14 5.36 1.96
CA THR A 36 7.45 6.17 3.14
C THR A 36 6.27 6.19 4.11
N ASP A 37 5.05 6.34 3.60
CA ASP A 37 3.84 6.36 4.41
C ASP A 37 3.49 4.98 4.98
N GLN A 38 3.64 3.90 4.20
CA GLN A 38 3.48 2.51 4.65
C GLN A 38 4.38 2.14 5.85
N LYS A 39 5.55 2.77 5.96
CA LYS A 39 6.48 2.58 7.09
C LYS A 39 6.05 3.28 8.38
N LYS A 40 5.13 4.24 8.32
CA LYS A 40 4.69 5.04 9.48
C LYS A 40 3.60 4.36 10.31
N VAL A 41 3.11 3.20 9.89
CA VAL A 41 2.06 2.46 10.61
C VAL A 41 2.45 2.18 12.06
N THR A 42 1.54 2.50 12.98
CA THR A 42 1.70 2.31 14.43
C THR A 42 0.53 1.53 15.01
N SER A 43 0.77 0.72 16.03
CA SER A 43 -0.31 0.06 16.80
C SER A 43 -1.07 1.05 17.68
N ASN A 44 -0.48 2.21 17.98
CA ASN A 44 -0.99 3.19 18.93
C ASN A 44 -1.12 4.57 18.27
N PRO A 45 -1.99 4.73 17.25
CA PRO A 45 -2.33 6.06 16.75
C PRO A 45 -3.00 6.85 17.88
N ASN A 46 -2.79 8.16 17.92
CA ASN A 46 -3.40 9.06 18.89
C ASN A 46 -4.01 10.27 18.19
N GLU A 47 -4.94 10.93 18.87
CA GLU A 47 -5.70 12.05 18.33
C GLU A 47 -4.81 13.24 17.91
N GLU A 48 -3.72 13.50 18.64
CA GLU A 48 -2.83 14.64 18.38
C GLU A 48 -2.03 14.50 17.08
N SER A 49 -1.54 13.29 16.80
CA SER A 49 -0.64 13.03 15.66
C SER A 49 -1.35 12.46 14.44
N ASP A 50 -2.43 11.68 14.64
CA ASP A 50 -3.15 10.99 13.58
C ASP A 50 -4.60 10.68 14.01
N LEU A 51 -5.43 11.72 14.03
CA LEU A 51 -6.84 11.65 14.41
C LEU A 51 -7.64 10.65 13.57
N ILE A 52 -7.39 10.54 12.26
CA ILE A 52 -8.14 9.63 11.39
C ILE A 52 -7.79 8.19 11.72
N SER A 53 -6.51 7.85 11.90
CA SER A 53 -6.13 6.49 12.32
C SER A 53 -6.66 6.15 13.71
N TYR A 54 -6.65 7.11 14.64
CA TYR A 54 -7.24 6.93 15.97
C TYR A 54 -8.74 6.62 15.86
N PHE A 55 -9.49 7.42 15.10
CA PHE A 55 -10.92 7.21 14.83
C PHE A 55 -11.22 5.87 14.15
N VAL A 56 -10.42 5.50 13.14
CA VAL A 56 -10.57 4.22 12.41
C VAL A 56 -10.29 3.05 13.34
N LYS A 57 -9.23 3.10 14.15
CA LYS A 57 -8.90 2.05 15.13
C LYS A 57 -10.05 1.82 16.10
N GLU A 58 -10.59 2.89 16.69
CA GLU A 58 -11.73 2.82 17.62
C GLU A 58 -13.01 2.29 16.97
N SER A 59 -13.25 2.62 15.70
CA SER A 59 -14.43 2.16 14.98
C SER A 59 -14.31 0.70 14.55
N VAL A 60 -13.13 0.28 14.10
CA VAL A 60 -12.83 -1.09 13.68
C VAL A 60 -12.88 -2.04 14.88
N SER A 61 -12.30 -1.66 16.02
CA SER A 61 -12.29 -2.48 17.23
C SER A 61 -13.70 -2.80 17.75
N ARG A 62 -14.67 -1.89 17.54
CA ARG A 62 -16.08 -2.08 17.92
C ARG A 62 -16.90 -2.88 16.92
N SER A 63 -16.50 -2.89 15.65
CA SER A 63 -17.33 -3.41 14.54
C SER A 63 -16.91 -4.79 14.04
N LEU A 64 -15.69 -5.23 14.32
CA LEU A 64 -15.16 -6.48 13.78
C LEU A 64 -14.86 -7.49 14.89
N THR A 65 -15.54 -8.64 14.80
CA THR A 65 -15.26 -9.82 15.61
C THR A 65 -14.42 -10.83 14.83
N GLY A 66 -13.48 -11.52 15.48
CA GLY A 66 -12.67 -12.57 14.85
C GLY A 66 -11.43 -12.06 14.09
N ILE A 67 -11.08 -10.79 14.26
CA ILE A 67 -9.76 -10.25 13.93
C ILE A 67 -9.12 -9.81 15.24
N ASP A 68 -7.90 -10.27 15.47
CA ASP A 68 -7.09 -9.84 16.60
C ASP A 68 -6.58 -8.42 16.32
N MET A 69 -7.19 -7.44 17.00
CA MET A 69 -6.96 -6.02 16.78
C MET A 69 -5.57 -5.57 17.21
N ASP A 70 -4.93 -6.30 18.12
CA ASP A 70 -3.56 -6.01 18.57
C ASP A 70 -2.52 -6.28 17.48
N LYS A 71 -2.93 -7.02 16.43
CA LYS A 71 -2.12 -7.28 15.23
C LYS A 71 -2.35 -6.29 14.12
N LEU A 72 -3.13 -5.24 14.36
CA LEU A 72 -3.37 -4.17 13.39
C LEU A 72 -2.54 -2.93 13.74
N LYS A 73 -1.93 -2.35 12.72
CA LYS A 73 -1.27 -1.05 12.79
C LYS A 73 -1.91 -0.11 11.78
N TYR A 74 -1.93 1.17 12.11
CA TYR A 74 -2.64 2.18 11.35
C TYR A 74 -1.72 3.36 11.05
N TYR A 75 -1.89 3.95 9.89
CA TYR A 75 -1.40 5.27 9.54
C TYR A 75 -2.41 5.92 8.60
N SER A 76 -2.56 7.23 8.71
CA SER A 76 -3.37 7.97 7.77
C SER A 76 -2.70 9.27 7.38
N VAL A 77 -3.10 9.77 6.23
CA VAL A 77 -2.72 11.10 5.79
C VAL A 77 -3.88 11.73 5.03
N GLU A 78 -4.21 12.95 5.44
CA GLU A 78 -5.20 13.78 4.77
C GLU A 78 -4.48 14.80 3.89
N ARG A 79 -4.98 14.96 2.65
CA ARG A 79 -4.55 16.01 1.72
C ARG A 79 -5.77 16.57 1.02
N ASN A 80 -6.13 17.82 1.33
CA ASN A 80 -7.29 18.50 0.78
C ASN A 80 -8.58 17.66 0.96
N ASP A 81 -9.22 17.29 -0.16
CA ASP A 81 -10.45 16.50 -0.22
C ASP A 81 -10.19 14.98 -0.23
N THR A 82 -8.96 14.54 0.05
CA THR A 82 -8.54 13.15 -0.11
C THR A 82 -7.92 12.59 1.16
N ILE A 83 -8.31 11.37 1.54
CA ILE A 83 -7.76 10.63 2.68
C ILE A 83 -7.10 9.36 2.16
N LEU A 84 -5.90 9.06 2.67
CA LEU A 84 -5.30 7.73 2.60
C LEU A 84 -5.30 7.11 4.00
N VAL A 85 -5.82 5.90 4.12
CA VAL A 85 -5.69 5.04 5.30
C VAL A 85 -4.88 3.81 4.94
N ILE A 86 -3.84 3.53 5.72
CA ILE A 86 -3.01 2.34 5.60
C ILE A 86 -3.22 1.51 6.86
N THR A 87 -3.61 0.26 6.69
CA THR A 87 -3.75 -0.70 7.79
C THR A 87 -2.86 -1.90 7.54
N LYS A 88 -1.87 -2.12 8.41
CA LYS A 88 -0.97 -3.26 8.33
C LYS A 88 -1.41 -4.37 9.27
N VAL A 89 -1.54 -5.57 8.73
CA VAL A 89 -1.83 -6.82 9.43
C VAL A 89 -0.51 -7.54 9.70
N THR A 90 -0.06 -7.56 10.95
CA THR A 90 1.26 -8.15 11.31
C THR A 90 1.26 -9.67 11.39
N ASP A 91 0.10 -10.28 11.65
CA ASP A 91 -0.05 -11.73 11.58
C ASP A 91 -1.27 -12.09 10.73
N MET A 92 -0.93 -12.67 9.58
CA MET A 92 -1.84 -13.06 8.52
C MET A 92 -2.32 -14.51 8.65
N ILE A 93 -1.65 -15.32 9.47
CA ILE A 93 -1.87 -16.76 9.58
C ILE A 93 -3.24 -17.04 10.24
N GLY A 94 -3.74 -16.12 11.07
CA GLY A 94 -5.04 -16.23 11.73
C GLY A 94 -6.22 -15.57 10.99
N ILE A 95 -6.00 -14.76 9.94
CA ILE A 95 -7.07 -13.97 9.33
C ILE A 95 -7.50 -14.56 7.99
N GLN A 96 -8.72 -15.13 7.97
CA GLN A 96 -9.36 -15.61 6.74
C GLN A 96 -9.47 -14.50 5.69
N ARG A 97 -9.36 -14.86 4.41
CA ARG A 97 -9.41 -13.92 3.29
C ARG A 97 -10.69 -13.06 3.29
N GLU A 98 -11.80 -13.64 3.69
CA GLU A 98 -13.09 -12.94 3.84
C GLU A 98 -13.05 -11.91 4.96
N SER A 99 -12.44 -12.24 6.10
CA SER A 99 -12.22 -11.29 7.21
C SER A 99 -11.35 -10.11 6.79
N ARG A 100 -10.36 -10.29 5.90
CA ARG A 100 -9.57 -9.18 5.35
C ARG A 100 -10.43 -8.20 4.56
N LYS A 101 -11.37 -8.70 3.75
CA LYS A 101 -12.33 -7.84 3.04
C LYS A 101 -13.25 -7.11 4.01
N LYS A 102 -13.70 -7.78 5.08
CA LYS A 102 -14.49 -7.14 6.15
C LYS A 102 -13.71 -6.00 6.82
N LEU A 103 -12.40 -6.15 7.06
CA LEU A 103 -11.53 -5.08 7.55
C LEU A 103 -11.57 -3.85 6.64
N LEU A 104 -11.29 -4.03 5.35
CA LEU A 104 -11.32 -2.93 4.38
C LEU A 104 -12.68 -2.23 4.34
N TYR A 105 -13.78 -3.00 4.35
CA TYR A 105 -15.12 -2.42 4.34
C TYR A 105 -15.49 -1.75 5.65
N ALA A 106 -15.06 -2.24 6.81
CA ALA A 106 -15.27 -1.58 8.09
C ALA A 106 -14.55 -0.22 8.14
N ILE A 107 -13.30 -0.17 7.67
CA ILE A 107 -12.55 1.10 7.54
C ILE A 107 -13.30 2.06 6.62
N HIS A 108 -13.75 1.59 5.45
CA HIS A 108 -14.47 2.43 4.51
C HIS A 108 -15.79 2.95 5.11
N TYR A 109 -16.58 2.06 5.72
CA TYR A 109 -17.86 2.37 6.32
C TYR A 109 -17.72 3.40 7.45
N CYS A 110 -16.75 3.19 8.35
CA CYS A 110 -16.39 4.13 9.41
C CYS A 110 -16.18 5.56 8.88
N LEU A 111 -15.43 5.71 7.78
CA LEU A 111 -15.17 7.02 7.19
C LEU A 111 -16.41 7.63 6.51
N ILE A 112 -17.17 6.84 5.74
CA ILE A 112 -18.34 7.37 5.02
C ILE A 112 -19.54 7.66 5.95
N SER A 113 -19.61 7.01 7.11
CA SER A 113 -20.63 7.29 8.13
C SER A 113 -20.29 8.49 9.01
N SER A 114 -19.05 8.99 8.96
CA SER A 114 -18.64 10.20 9.67
C SER A 114 -19.04 11.44 8.90
N GLU A 115 -19.77 12.37 9.53
CA GLU A 115 -20.11 13.68 8.95
C GLU A 115 -18.86 14.45 8.48
N ARG A 116 -17.72 14.22 9.13
CA ARG A 116 -16.45 14.89 8.81
C ARG A 116 -15.78 14.37 7.53
N TYR A 117 -15.98 13.10 7.20
CA TYR A 117 -15.19 12.41 6.17
C TYR A 117 -16.04 11.89 4.99
N CYS A 118 -17.38 11.90 5.11
CA CYS A 118 -18.28 11.30 4.13
C CYS A 118 -18.18 11.86 2.71
N GLN A 119 -17.74 13.11 2.55
CA GLN A 119 -17.57 13.74 1.23
C GLN A 119 -16.14 13.61 0.67
N LYS A 120 -15.20 13.01 1.41
CA LYS A 120 -13.80 12.91 0.98
C LYS A 120 -13.56 11.71 0.08
N LYS A 121 -12.57 11.84 -0.80
CA LYS A 121 -12.05 10.75 -1.63
C LYS A 121 -11.20 9.83 -0.76
N ILE A 122 -11.69 8.61 -0.54
CA ILE A 122 -11.06 7.65 0.37
C ILE A 122 -10.21 6.65 -0.42
N TYR A 123 -8.94 6.56 -0.04
CA TYR A 123 -7.98 5.55 -0.45
C TYR A 123 -7.66 4.67 0.76
N ILE A 124 -7.65 3.36 0.55
CA ILE A 124 -7.38 2.36 1.59
C ILE A 124 -6.36 1.37 1.06
N ASP A 125 -5.28 1.21 1.82
CA ASP A 125 -4.27 0.17 1.64
C ASP A 125 -4.35 -0.79 2.83
N VAL A 126 -4.58 -2.08 2.57
CA VAL A 126 -4.46 -3.13 3.58
C VAL A 126 -3.21 -3.92 3.27
N GLU A 127 -2.20 -3.79 4.12
CA GLU A 127 -0.90 -4.41 3.95
C GLU A 127 -0.76 -5.68 4.80
N GLY A 128 -0.06 -6.67 4.25
CA GLY A 128 0.51 -7.75 5.03
C GLY A 128 1.96 -7.45 5.41
N ASN A 129 2.71 -8.50 5.75
CA ASN A 129 4.12 -8.35 6.08
C ASN A 129 5.00 -8.04 4.86
N PHE A 130 4.61 -8.50 3.67
CA PHE A 130 5.45 -8.48 2.47
C PHE A 130 4.80 -7.79 1.25
N SER A 131 3.48 -7.59 1.27
CA SER A 131 2.74 -7.06 0.13
C SER A 131 1.45 -6.37 0.55
N THR A 132 0.97 -5.49 -0.31
CA THR A 132 -0.41 -5.00 -0.29
C THR A 132 -1.36 -6.15 -0.62
N LEU A 133 -2.36 -6.34 0.24
CA LEU A 133 -3.32 -7.44 0.17
C LEU A 133 -4.62 -6.99 -0.48
N LEU A 134 -5.08 -5.78 -0.14
CA LEU A 134 -6.30 -5.20 -0.65
C LEU A 134 -6.08 -3.70 -0.89
N VAL A 135 -6.64 -3.21 -1.99
CA VAL A 135 -6.68 -1.78 -2.29
C VAL A 135 -8.11 -1.36 -2.56
N LYS A 136 -8.48 -0.20 -2.01
CA LYS A 136 -9.68 0.52 -2.45
C LYS A 136 -9.33 1.97 -2.73
N THR A 137 -9.79 2.46 -3.87
CA THR A 137 -9.71 3.86 -4.28
C THR A 137 -11.13 4.35 -4.57
N PRO A 138 -11.35 5.65 -4.84
CA PRO A 138 -12.66 6.15 -5.23
C PRO A 138 -13.21 5.52 -6.52
N VAL A 139 -12.32 5.06 -7.42
CA VAL A 139 -12.71 4.61 -8.78
C VAL A 139 -12.47 3.12 -9.04
N LYS A 140 -11.56 2.48 -8.29
CA LYS A 140 -11.13 1.10 -8.48
C LYS A 140 -10.85 0.42 -7.16
N GLN A 141 -10.97 -0.90 -7.13
CA GLN A 141 -10.59 -1.72 -5.99
C GLN A 141 -9.95 -3.01 -6.49
N ASP A 142 -8.99 -3.51 -5.72
CA ASP A 142 -8.40 -4.83 -5.90
C ASP A 142 -8.55 -5.59 -4.59
N LEU A 143 -9.43 -6.59 -4.62
CA LEU A 143 -9.86 -7.34 -3.44
C LEU A 143 -9.48 -8.82 -3.54
N ASP A 144 -8.52 -9.19 -4.40
CA ASP A 144 -8.10 -10.59 -4.48
C ASP A 144 -7.45 -11.05 -3.18
N GLY A 145 -6.95 -10.18 -2.30
CA GLY A 145 -6.59 -10.56 -0.93
C GLY A 145 -5.37 -11.48 -0.82
N ARG A 146 -4.63 -11.66 -1.92
CA ARG A 146 -3.30 -12.29 -1.98
C ARG A 146 -2.22 -11.26 -2.32
N PHE A 147 -2.39 -10.59 -3.46
CA PHE A 147 -1.52 -9.51 -3.93
C PHE A 147 -2.39 -8.51 -4.68
N ALA A 148 -2.63 -7.35 -4.09
CA ALA A 148 -3.39 -6.29 -4.75
C ALA A 148 -2.47 -5.30 -5.46
N ASP A 149 -2.96 -4.69 -6.55
CA ASP A 149 -2.21 -3.69 -7.31
C ASP A 149 -2.04 -2.38 -6.54
N GLU A 150 -0.92 -2.25 -5.82
CA GLU A 150 -0.53 -1.03 -5.10
C GLU A 150 -0.48 0.22 -6.01
N LYS A 151 -0.33 0.04 -7.33
CA LYS A 151 -0.22 1.17 -8.27
C LYS A 151 -1.50 2.00 -8.32
N LEU A 152 -2.63 1.41 -7.96
CA LEU A 152 -3.91 2.10 -7.85
C LEU A 152 -3.86 3.23 -6.81
N LEU A 153 -3.02 3.11 -5.77
CA LEU A 153 -2.87 4.13 -4.74
C LEU A 153 -2.04 5.34 -5.21
N LEU A 154 -1.27 5.21 -6.29
CA LEU A 154 -0.34 6.27 -6.71
C LEU A 154 -1.05 7.56 -7.13
N SER A 155 -2.32 7.49 -7.55
CA SER A 155 -3.11 8.69 -7.86
C SER A 155 -3.36 9.57 -6.64
N PHE A 156 -3.29 9.03 -5.41
CA PHE A 156 -3.32 9.81 -4.18
C PHE A 156 -2.19 10.85 -4.13
N TYR A 157 -1.01 10.48 -4.64
CA TYR A 157 0.19 11.34 -4.62
C TYR A 157 0.31 12.27 -5.84
N GLY A 158 -0.75 12.35 -6.66
CA GLY A 158 -0.83 13.20 -7.83
C GLY A 158 -0.74 12.44 -9.16
N ARG A 159 -0.77 13.21 -10.25
CA ARG A 159 -0.73 12.67 -11.61
C ARG A 159 0.64 12.11 -11.95
N SER A 160 0.66 11.07 -12.78
CA SER A 160 1.90 10.57 -13.38
C SER A 160 2.52 11.68 -14.23
N LYS A 161 3.82 11.93 -14.08
CA LYS A 161 4.56 12.81 -15.00
C LYS A 161 4.75 12.15 -16.37
N VAL A 162 4.68 10.82 -16.43
CA VAL A 162 4.77 10.06 -17.68
C VAL A 162 3.36 9.86 -18.24
N PRO A 163 3.04 10.40 -19.43
CA PRO A 163 1.77 10.12 -20.08
C PRO A 163 1.71 8.63 -20.42
N PHE A 164 0.57 7.99 -20.13
CA PHE A 164 0.29 6.64 -20.62
C PHE A 164 0.38 6.68 -22.15
N ARG A 165 1.35 5.98 -22.74
CA ARG A 165 1.27 5.63 -24.17
C ARG A 165 0.07 4.70 -24.31
N LYS A 166 -0.94 5.17 -25.04
CA LYS A 166 -2.11 4.39 -25.45
C LYS A 166 -1.68 3.23 -26.35
#